data_AF-A0A381NA55-F1
#
_entry.id   AF-A0A381NA55-F1
#
_cell.length_a   1.000
_cell.length_b   1.000
_cell.length_c   1.000
_cell.angle_alpha   90.00
_cell.angle_beta   90.00
_cell.angle_gamma   90.00
#
_symmetry.space_group_name_H-M   'P 1'
#
loop_
_entity.id
_entity.type
_entity.pdbx_description
1 polymer ?
#
loop_
_entity_poly.entity_id
_entity_poly.type
_entity_poly.pdbx_seq_one_letter_code
_entity_poly.pdbx_strand_id
1 'polypeptide(L)'
;MAAINKTEDLLTLSRDEIKSYILALHELIHQKMNSGLTIDDILDEEDPFEIVEPLMQREEYPIFVLSIINKIQSDTVMNTILDSIEKGIKKWYDQ
;
A
#
# COMPACT_ATOMS: atom_id res chain seq x y z
N MET A 1 15.39 4.85 -2.55
CA MET A 1 14.05 4.47 -3.05
C MET A 1 13.55 5.63 -3.88
N ALA A 2 12.95 5.40 -5.05
CA ALA A 2 12.25 6.47 -5.76
C ALA A 2 11.20 7.06 -4.81
N ALA A 3 11.04 8.38 -4.79
CA ALA A 3 10.02 9.02 -3.98
C ALA A 3 8.67 8.75 -4.65
N ILE A 4 7.97 7.72 -4.16
CA ILE A 4 6.60 7.39 -4.56
C ILE A 4 5.70 8.39 -3.85
N ASN A 5 5.14 9.34 -4.59
CA ASN A 5 4.31 10.41 -4.04
C ASN A 5 2.91 10.45 -4.66
N LYS A 6 2.66 9.66 -5.71
CA LYS A 6 1.38 9.59 -6.42
C LYS A 6 1.19 8.22 -7.07
N THR A 7 -0.06 7.89 -7.40
CA THR A 7 -0.44 6.61 -7.99
C THR A 7 0.33 6.31 -9.28
N GLU A 8 0.62 7.32 -10.10
CA GLU A 8 1.35 7.14 -11.35
C GLU A 8 2.77 6.60 -11.16
N ASP A 9 3.38 6.86 -10.00
CA ASP A 9 4.71 6.34 -9.70
C ASP A 9 4.66 4.81 -9.57
N LEU A 10 3.57 4.25 -9.01
CA LEU A 10 3.35 2.81 -8.89
C LEU A 10 3.13 2.11 -10.23
N LEU A 11 2.56 2.81 -11.22
CA LEU A 11 2.24 2.22 -12.54
C LEU A 11 3.49 1.74 -13.29
N THR A 12 4.65 2.35 -12.99
CA THR A 12 5.92 2.05 -13.66
C THR A 12 6.75 0.97 -12.95
N LEU A 13 6.33 0.54 -11.77
CA LEU A 13 7.07 -0.39 -10.94
C LEU A 13 6.84 -1.85 -11.33
N SER A 14 7.89 -2.65 -11.19
CA SER A 14 7.79 -4.10 -11.21
C SER A 14 7.10 -4.63 -9.95
N ARG A 15 6.63 -5.89 -10.00
CA ARG A 15 6.04 -6.57 -8.85
C ARG A 15 6.94 -6.55 -7.61
N ASP A 16 8.25 -6.74 -7.79
CA ASP A 16 9.22 -6.75 -6.70
C ASP A 16 9.42 -5.35 -6.10
N GLU A 17 9.34 -4.30 -6.92
CA GLU A 17 9.38 -2.91 -6.46
C GLU A 17 8.10 -2.54 -5.70
N ILE A 18 6.93 -2.95 -6.19
CA ILE A 18 5.65 -2.78 -5.48
C ILE A 18 5.69 -3.53 -4.13
N LYS A 19 6.21 -4.76 -4.12
CA LYS A 19 6.40 -5.52 -2.88
C LYS A 19 7.30 -4.79 -1.90
N SER A 20 8.41 -4.25 -2.38
CA SER A 20 9.35 -3.47 -1.58
C SER A 20 8.71 -2.20 -1.02
N TYR A 21 7.86 -1.53 -1.82
CA TYR A 21 7.07 -0.39 -1.40
C TYR A 21 6.10 -0.75 -0.26
N ILE A 22 5.31 -1.83 -0.40
CA ILE A 22 4.36 -2.27 0.63
C ILE A 22 5.10 -2.61 1.93
N LEU A 23 6.25 -3.28 1.85
CA LEU A 23 7.05 -3.61 3.03
C LEU A 23 7.64 -2.37 3.71
N ALA A 24 8.08 -1.38 2.93
CA ALA A 24 8.52 -0.10 3.46
C ALA A 24 7.38 0.68 4.11
N LEU A 25 6.17 0.59 3.55
CA LEU A 25 4.97 1.17 4.15
C LEU A 25 4.61 0.51 5.48
N HIS A 26 4.65 -0.84 5.56
CA HIS A 26 4.54 -1.57 6.84
C HIS A 26 5.51 -1.02 7.88
N GLU A 27 6.79 -0.89 7.49
CA GLU A 27 7.83 -0.42 8.39
C GLU A 27 7.58 1.02 8.86
N LEU A 28 7.28 1.93 7.92
CA LEU A 28 7.01 3.34 8.21
C LEU A 28 5.85 3.51 9.20
N ILE A 29 4.73 2.85 8.96
CA ILE A 29 3.54 2.96 9.82
C ILE A 29 3.83 2.41 11.21
N HIS A 30 4.50 1.26 11.30
CA HIS A 30 4.88 0.73 12.61
C HIS A 30 5.94 1.57 13.32
N GLN A 31 6.86 2.22 12.61
CA GLN A 31 7.78 3.19 13.22
C GLN A 31 7.03 4.38 13.82
N LYS A 32 6.06 4.94 13.10
CA LYS A 32 5.18 6.01 13.61
C LYS A 32 4.38 5.53 14.82
N MET A 33 3.74 4.36 14.75
CA MET A 33 2.98 3.79 15.87
C MET A 33 3.85 3.50 17.10
N ASN A 34 5.08 3.01 16.90
CA ASN A 34 6.03 2.76 18.00
C ASN A 34 6.54 4.04 18.65
N SER A 35 6.44 5.19 17.98
CA SER A 35 6.75 6.51 18.57
C SER A 35 5.61 7.06 19.44
N GLY A 36 4.48 6.37 19.51
CA GLY A 36 3.32 6.72 20.32
C GLY A 36 2.17 7.37 19.55
N LEU A 37 2.28 7.50 18.22
CA LEU A 37 1.18 7.96 17.37
C LEU A 37 0.12 6.87 17.20
N THR A 38 -1.14 7.27 17.22
CA THR A 38 -2.25 6.39 16.85
C THR A 38 -2.41 6.34 15.33
N ILE A 39 -3.22 5.40 14.82
CA ILE A 39 -3.52 5.36 13.40
C ILE A 39 -4.28 6.62 12.95
N ASP A 40 -5.14 7.17 13.81
CA ASP A 40 -5.89 8.39 13.53
C ASP A 40 -4.93 9.58 13.40
N ASP A 41 -3.95 9.71 14.30
CA ASP A 41 -2.93 10.77 14.22
C ASP A 41 -2.12 10.71 12.91
N ILE A 42 -1.85 9.49 12.42
CA ILE A 42 -1.11 9.29 11.17
C ILE A 42 -1.96 9.73 9.98
N LEU A 43 -3.22 9.29 9.93
CA LEU A 43 -4.15 9.59 8.85
C LEU A 43 -4.52 11.08 8.80
N ASP A 44 -4.55 11.76 9.94
CA ASP A 44 -4.82 13.20 10.03
C ASP A 44 -3.67 14.05 9.46
N GLU A 45 -2.43 13.54 9.49
CA GLU A 45 -1.25 14.24 8.95
C GLU A 45 -1.07 13.97 7.45
N GLU A 46 -1.09 12.70 7.05
CA GLU A 46 -0.85 12.24 5.68
C GLU A 46 -1.49 10.86 5.51
N ASP A 47 -2.44 10.69 4.59
CA ASP A 47 -3.00 9.37 4.27
C ASP A 47 -1.98 8.56 3.44
N PRO A 48 -1.27 7.60 4.05
CA PRO A 48 -0.20 6.88 3.37
C PRO A 48 -0.74 5.76 2.45
N PHE A 49 -2.06 5.54 2.46
CA PHE A 49 -2.76 4.53 1.67
C PHE A 49 -3.36 5.10 0.39
N GLU A 50 -3.59 6.42 0.32
CA GLU A 50 -4.21 7.13 -0.80
C GLU A 50 -3.57 6.79 -2.15
N ILE A 51 -2.24 6.67 -2.20
CA ILE A 51 -1.49 6.37 -3.42
C ILE A 51 -1.92 5.03 -4.06
N VAL A 52 -2.29 4.05 -3.23
CA VAL A 52 -2.67 2.69 -3.66
C VAL A 52 -4.17 2.58 -3.97
N GLU A 53 -5.00 3.45 -3.38
CA GLU A 53 -6.46 3.39 -3.45
C GLU A 53 -7.01 3.28 -4.89
N PRO A 54 -6.55 4.06 -5.89
CA PRO A 54 -7.10 3.99 -7.25
C PRO A 54 -6.78 2.67 -7.98
N LEU A 55 -5.82 1.89 -7.49
CA LEU A 55 -5.39 0.63 -8.08
C LEU A 55 -6.08 -0.59 -7.44
N MET A 56 -6.87 -0.40 -6.38
CA MET A 56 -7.51 -1.51 -5.68
C MET A 56 -9.02 -1.53 -5.89
N GLN A 57 -9.60 -2.73 -5.81
CA GLN A 57 -11.05 -2.86 -5.72
C GLN A 57 -11.52 -2.47 -4.31
N ARG A 58 -12.79 -2.04 -4.20
CA ARG A 58 -13.39 -1.59 -2.94
C ARG A 58 -13.27 -2.65 -1.83
N GLU A 59 -13.38 -3.93 -2.18
CA GLU A 59 -13.31 -5.05 -1.24
C GLU A 59 -11.86 -5.39 -0.83
N GLU A 60 -10.88 -5.04 -1.67
CA GLU A 60 -9.46 -5.37 -1.46
C GLU A 60 -8.74 -4.28 -0.66
N TYR A 61 -9.17 -3.01 -0.78
CA TYR A 61 -8.56 -1.88 -0.07
C TYR A 61 -8.59 -2.04 1.47
N PRO A 62 -9.71 -2.43 2.12
CA PRO A 62 -9.70 -2.68 3.57
C PRO A 62 -8.75 -3.80 4.00
N ILE A 63 -8.54 -4.81 3.15
CA ILE A 63 -7.60 -5.91 3.42
C ILE A 63 -6.18 -5.38 3.45
N PHE A 64 -5.83 -4.51 2.49
CA PHE A 64 -4.54 -3.83 2.45
C PHE A 64 -4.31 -2.99 3.72
N VAL A 65 -5.24 -2.09 4.06
CA VAL A 65 -5.13 -1.23 5.26
C VAL A 65 -4.97 -2.07 6.53
N LEU A 66 -5.83 -3.09 6.73
CA LEU A 66 -5.74 -3.98 7.89
C LEU A 66 -4.43 -4.77 7.92
N SER A 67 -3.90 -5.15 6.75
CA SER A 67 -2.62 -5.85 6.69
C SER A 67 -1.47 -4.95 7.17
N ILE A 68 -1.53 -3.65 6.87
CA ILE A 68 -0.52 -2.69 7.30
C ILE A 68 -0.58 -2.49 8.80
N ILE A 69 -1.76 -2.14 9.32
CA ILE A 69 -1.97 -1.83 10.75
C ILE A 69 -1.63 -3.02 11.65
N ASN A 70 -1.98 -4.24 11.23
CA ASN A 70 -1.79 -5.46 12.02
C ASN A 70 -0.47 -6.19 11.72
N LYS A 71 0.44 -5.60 10.94
CA LYS A 71 1.70 -6.22 10.52
C LYS A 71 1.54 -7.59 9.85
N ILE A 72 0.46 -7.79 9.10
CA ILE A 72 0.18 -9.06 8.43
C ILE A 72 0.98 -9.09 7.12
N GLN A 73 2.05 -9.87 7.11
CA GLN A 73 2.99 -10.00 5.98
C GLN A 73 3.09 -11.44 5.46
N SER A 74 2.07 -12.26 5.68
CA SER A 74 2.07 -13.64 5.17
C SER A 74 2.09 -13.64 3.64
N ASP A 75 2.76 -14.63 3.05
CA ASP A 75 2.88 -14.73 1.58
C ASP A 75 1.51 -14.69 0.88
N THR A 76 0.50 -15.32 1.48
CA THR A 76 -0.87 -15.30 0.94
C THR A 76 -1.45 -13.88 0.87
N VAL A 77 -1.32 -13.11 1.95
CA VAL A 77 -1.85 -11.73 2.01
C VAL A 77 -1.05 -10.82 1.09
N MET A 78 0.28 -10.92 1.12
CA MET A 78 1.16 -10.12 0.26
C MET A 78 0.91 -10.40 -1.22
N ASN A 79 0.76 -11.65 -1.62
CA ASN A 79 0.43 -12.00 -3.00
C ASN A 79 -0.96 -11.47 -3.40
N THR A 80 -1.95 -11.54 -2.51
CA THR A 80 -3.29 -11.00 -2.78
C THR A 80 -3.26 -9.50 -3.03
N ILE A 81 -2.51 -8.74 -2.22
CA ILE A 81 -2.35 -7.30 -2.38
C ILE A 81 -1.61 -6.97 -3.69
N LEU A 82 -0.52 -7.68 -3.98
CA LEU A 82 0.23 -7.50 -5.22
C LEU A 82 -0.61 -7.79 -6.46
N ASP A 83 -1.37 -8.88 -6.44
CA ASP A 83 -2.27 -9.26 -7.53
C ASP A 83 -3.38 -8.23 -7.75
N SER A 84 -3.91 -7.65 -6.67
CA SER A 84 -4.89 -6.56 -6.73
C SER A 84 -4.29 -5.33 -7.42
N ILE A 85 -3.12 -4.86 -6.97
CA ILE A 85 -2.45 -3.70 -7.56
C ILE A 85 -2.11 -3.94 -9.03
N GLU A 86 -1.56 -5.11 -9.39
CA GLU A 86 -1.25 -5.43 -10.79
C GLU A 86 -2.50 -5.45 -11.68
N LYS A 87 -3.64 -5.94 -11.16
CA LYS A 87 -4.93 -5.86 -11.87
C LYS A 87 -5.38 -4.40 -12.02
N GLY A 88 -5.19 -3.57 -10.99
CA GLY A 88 -5.44 -2.13 -11.02
C GLY A 88 -4.64 -1.42 -12.10
N ILE A 89 -3.32 -1.66 -12.13
CA ILE A 89 -2.41 -1.09 -13.13
C ILE A 89 -2.83 -1.49 -14.55
N LYS A 90 -3.17 -2.77 -14.77
CA LYS A 90 -3.67 -3.22 -16.08
C LYS A 90 -4.96 -2.48 -16.48
N LYS A 91 -5.93 -2.40 -15.57
CA LYS A 91 -7.18 -1.66 -15.80
C LYS A 91 -6.98 -0.16 -16.01
N TRP A 92 -5.93 0.43 -15.44
CA TRP A 92 -5.59 1.83 -15.64
C TRP A 92 -5.15 2.10 -17.07
N TYR A 93 -4.35 1.20 -17.65
CA TYR A 93 -3.88 1.33 -19.04
C TYR A 93 -4.94 0.94 -20.10
N ASP A 94 -5.94 0.14 -19.71
CA ASP A 94 -7.04 -0.26 -20.59
C ASP A 94 -8.17 0.80 -20.70
N GLN A 95 -8.04 1.93 -20.00
CA GLN A 95 -8.96 3.09 -20.03
C GLN A 95 -8.56 4.10 -21.12
#